data_AF-A0A849I7I7-F1
#
_entry.id   AF-A0A849I7I7-F1
#
_cell.length_a   1.000
_cell.length_b   1.000
_cell.length_c   1.000
_cell.angle_alpha   90.00
_cell.angle_beta   90.00
_cell.angle_gamma   90.00
#
_symmetry.space_group_name_H-M   'P 1'
#
loop_
_entity.id
_entity.type
_entity.pdbx_description
1 polymer ?
#
loop_
_entity_poly.entity_id
_entity_poly.type
_entity_poly.pdbx_seq_one_letter_code
_entity_poly.pdbx_strand_id
1 'polypeptide(L)'
;MRLDEQSREHIGRYGIKLVVAAAIAYILKSENFLATFALWTGIYGVMAVAYAVHRGERFGKTRFTYWDEALWLAATALGLYIFSGHQLAV
;
A
#
# COMPACT_ATOMS: atom_id res chain seq x y z
N MET A 1 -21.85 15.46 9.14
CA MET A 1 -20.47 14.92 9.13
C MET A 1 -20.15 14.55 7.69
N ARG A 2 -19.19 15.22 7.05
CA ARG A 2 -18.89 15.12 5.60
C ARG A 2 -17.54 14.42 5.34
N LEU A 3 -17.10 13.64 6.33
CA LEU A 3 -15.85 12.88 6.35
C LEU A 3 -15.95 11.53 5.63
N ASP A 4 -17.15 11.08 5.25
CA ASP A 4 -17.35 9.68 4.89
C ASP A 4 -17.04 9.35 3.43
N GLU A 5 -17.35 10.20 2.45
CA GLU A 5 -17.27 9.77 1.04
C GLU A 5 -15.82 9.68 0.53
N GLN A 6 -15.04 10.76 0.63
CA GLN A 6 -13.66 10.78 0.13
C GLN A 6 -12.76 9.82 0.92
N SER A 7 -12.93 9.75 2.24
CA SER A 7 -12.14 8.84 3.08
C SER A 7 -12.49 7.37 2.77
N ARG A 8 -13.77 7.03 2.55
CA ARG A 8 -14.16 5.68 2.12
C ARG A 8 -13.57 5.32 0.77
N GLU A 9 -13.51 6.25 -0.17
CA GLU A 9 -12.88 5.96 -1.46
C GLU A 9 -11.39 5.63 -1.33
N HIS A 10 -10.64 6.37 -0.52
CA HIS A 10 -9.21 6.11 -0.32
C HIS A 10 -8.96 4.81 0.46
N ILE A 11 -9.74 4.55 1.50
CA ILE A 11 -9.67 3.28 2.26
C ILE A 11 -10.08 2.09 1.37
N GLY A 12 -11.11 2.26 0.54
CA GLY A 12 -11.55 1.25 -0.43
C GLY A 12 -10.47 0.95 -1.47
N ARG A 13 -9.83 2.00 -2.02
CA ARG A 13 -8.70 1.85 -2.94
C ARG A 13 -7.50 1.14 -2.30
N TYR A 14 -7.16 1.51 -1.07
CA TYR A 14 -6.14 0.81 -0.28
C TYR A 14 -6.45 -0.69 -0.16
N GLY A 15 -7.69 -1.04 0.24
CA GLY A 15 -8.13 -2.43 0.36
C GLY A 15 -8.04 -3.21 -0.95
N ILE A 16 -8.49 -2.61 -2.06
CA ILE A 16 -8.40 -3.23 -3.39
C ILE A 16 -6.94 -3.51 -3.76
N LYS A 17 -6.02 -2.56 -3.55
CA LYS A 17 -4.60 -2.73 -3.85
C LYS A 17 -3.96 -3.87 -3.04
N LEU A 18 -4.34 -4.03 -1.78
CA LEU A 18 -3.90 -5.17 -0.97
C LEU A 18 -4.43 -6.50 -1.50
N VAL A 19 -5.72 -6.58 -1.83
CA VAL A 19 -6.33 -7.79 -2.39
C VAL A 19 -5.67 -8.16 -3.71
N VAL A 20 -5.43 -7.19 -4.59
CA VAL A 20 -4.74 -7.42 -5.88
C VAL A 20 -3.30 -7.88 -5.65
N ALA A 21 -2.55 -7.24 -4.75
CA ALA A 21 -1.18 -7.64 -4.45
C ALA A 21 -1.11 -9.07 -3.86
N ALA A 22 -2.05 -9.43 -2.97
CA ALA A 22 -2.15 -10.80 -2.44
C ALA A 22 -2.55 -11.81 -3.53
N ALA A 23 -3.49 -11.45 -4.41
CA ALA A 23 -3.89 -12.29 -5.54
C ALA A 23 -2.73 -12.54 -6.51
N ILE A 24 -1.92 -11.51 -6.82
CA ILE A 24 -0.73 -11.66 -7.65
C ILE A 24 0.27 -12.62 -7.00
N ALA A 25 0.56 -12.45 -5.71
CA ALA A 25 1.45 -13.34 -4.97
C ALA A 25 0.95 -14.80 -4.97
N TYR A 26 -0.37 -14.99 -4.87
CA TYR A 26 -1.01 -16.30 -4.94
C TYR A 26 -0.93 -16.93 -6.34
N ILE A 27 -1.25 -16.18 -7.40
CA ILE A 27 -1.25 -16.65 -8.78
C ILE A 27 0.17 -17.02 -9.24
N LEU A 28 1.17 -16.22 -8.86
CA LEU A 28 2.58 -16.51 -9.15
C LEU A 28 3.10 -17.75 -8.44
N LYS A 29 2.32 -18.35 -7.51
CA LYS A 29 2.74 -19.46 -6.65
C LYS A 29 4.11 -19.22 -6.03
N SER A 30 4.34 -17.98 -5.60
CA SER A 30 5.65 -17.57 -5.11
C SER A 30 6.07 -18.44 -3.92
N GLU A 31 7.28 -18.97 -3.97
CA GLU A 31 7.88 -19.73 -2.86
C GLU A 31 7.87 -18.90 -1.57
N ASN A 32 8.00 -17.58 -1.68
CA ASN A 32 7.85 -16.65 -0.58
C ASN A 32 6.69 -15.66 -0.84
N PHE A 33 5.47 -16.13 -0.57
CA PHE A 33 4.22 -15.38 -0.70
C PHE A 33 4.31 -13.99 -0.05
N LEU A 34 4.83 -13.90 1.19
CA LEU A 34 4.88 -12.65 1.93
C LEU A 34 5.86 -11.64 1.31
N ALA A 35 7.01 -12.09 0.81
CA ALA A 35 7.97 -11.21 0.15
C ALA A 35 7.43 -10.66 -1.17
N THR A 36 6.77 -11.49 -1.97
CA THR A 36 6.11 -11.05 -3.21
C THR A 36 4.94 -10.12 -2.92
N PHE A 37 4.14 -10.43 -1.90
CA PHE A 37 3.05 -9.57 -1.47
C PHE A 37 3.57 -8.19 -1.02
N ALA A 38 4.61 -8.15 -0.19
CA ALA A 38 5.28 -6.93 0.25
C ALA A 38 5.78 -6.07 -0.92
N LEU A 39 6.43 -6.70 -1.91
CA LEU A 39 6.93 -6.01 -3.10
C LEU A 39 5.81 -5.34 -3.89
N TRP A 40 4.72 -6.05 -4.17
CA TRP A 40 3.58 -5.49 -4.91
C TRP A 40 2.87 -4.39 -4.13
N THR A 41 2.69 -4.56 -2.82
CA THR A 41 2.15 -3.51 -1.95
C THR A 41 3.05 -2.27 -1.95
N GLY A 42 4.38 -2.44 -1.94
CA GLY A 42 5.35 -1.36 -2.03
C GLY A 42 5.25 -0.59 -3.35
N ILE A 43 5.12 -1.29 -4.49
CA ILE A 43 4.93 -0.67 -5.81
C ILE A 43 3.65 0.18 -5.82
N TYR A 44 2.55 -0.33 -5.27
CA TYR A 44 1.31 0.45 -5.12
C TYR A 44 1.50 1.71 -4.26
N GLY A 45 2.34 1.65 -3.23
CA GLY A 45 2.73 2.80 -2.41
C GLY A 45 3.48 3.87 -3.22
N VAL A 46 4.48 3.46 -4.01
CA VAL A 46 5.24 4.37 -4.89
C VAL A 46 4.30 5.06 -5.90
N MET A 47 3.37 4.31 -6.50
CA MET A 47 2.38 4.89 -7.39
C MET A 47 1.47 5.90 -6.67
N ALA A 48 1.05 5.62 -5.45
CA ALA A 48 0.25 6.56 -4.65
C ALA A 48 1.01 7.87 -4.37
N VAL A 49 2.33 7.79 -4.06
CA VAL A 49 3.19 8.98 -3.94
C VAL A 49 3.24 9.77 -5.25
N ALA A 50 3.46 9.09 -6.38
CA ALA A 50 3.50 9.75 -7.68
C ALA A 50 2.18 10.47 -8.00
N TYR A 51 1.04 9.86 -7.69
CA TYR A 51 -0.28 10.49 -7.84
C TYR A 51 -0.48 11.70 -6.91
N ALA A 52 -0.05 11.59 -5.65
CA ALA A 52 -0.12 12.69 -4.70
C ALA A 52 0.67 13.91 -5.18
N VAL A 53 1.89 13.67 -5.67
CA VAL A 53 2.76 14.71 -6.25
C VAL A 53 2.15 15.29 -7.52
N HIS A 54 1.66 14.45 -8.43
CA HIS A 54 1.06 14.92 -9.69
C HIS A 54 -0.18 15.79 -9.46
N ARG A 55 -0.99 15.48 -8.44
CA ARG A 55 -2.15 16.29 -8.05
C ARG A 55 -1.79 17.52 -7.21
N GLY A 56 -0.52 17.69 -6.84
CA GLY A 56 -0.07 18.76 -5.95
C GLY A 56 -0.70 18.68 -4.56
N GLU A 57 -1.06 17.47 -4.10
CA GLU A 57 -1.65 17.28 -2.78
C GLU A 57 -0.63 17.61 -1.70
N ARG A 58 -1.05 18.39 -0.71
CA ARG A 58 -0.24 18.71 0.46
C ARG A 58 -0.64 17.79 1.61
N PHE A 59 0.34 17.42 2.43
CA PHE A 59 0.10 16.78 3.72
C PHE A 59 -0.77 17.69 4.59
N GLY A 60 -2.04 17.35 4.76
CA GLY A 60 -3.02 18.11 5.53
C GLY A 60 -3.64 17.24 6.62
N LYS A 61 -3.87 17.81 7.82
CA LYS A 61 -4.42 17.06 8.96
C LYS A 61 -5.92 16.76 8.87
N THR A 62 -6.62 17.38 7.93
CA THR A 62 -8.09 17.43 7.92
C THR A 62 -8.75 16.57 6.83
N ARG A 63 -7.98 15.98 5.91
CA ARG A 63 -8.52 15.12 4.84
C ARG A 63 -7.58 13.96 4.59
N PHE A 64 -8.19 12.80 4.33
CA PHE A 64 -7.48 11.61 3.88
C PHE A 64 -7.12 11.79 2.40
N THR A 65 -5.84 11.66 2.07
CA THR A 65 -5.24 11.97 0.76
C THR A 65 -4.46 10.79 0.21
N TYR A 66 -3.92 10.91 -1.00
CA TYR A 66 -3.01 9.89 -1.55
C TYR A 66 -1.74 9.73 -0.72
N TRP A 67 -1.35 10.74 0.06
CA TRP A 67 -0.24 10.64 1.01
C TRP A 67 -0.55 9.66 2.16
N ASP A 68 -1.76 9.70 2.71
CA ASP A 68 -2.18 8.77 3.76
C ASP A 68 -2.26 7.33 3.22
N GLU A 69 -2.80 7.18 2.01
CA GLU A 69 -2.84 5.91 1.30
C GLU A 69 -1.43 5.35 1.03
N ALA A 70 -0.50 6.21 0.59
CA ALA A 70 0.90 5.83 0.38
C ALA A 70 1.59 5.40 1.68
N LEU A 71 1.36 6.12 2.78
CA LEU A 71 1.90 5.79 4.10
C LEU A 71 1.38 4.44 4.59
N TRP A 72 0.09 4.17 4.42
CA TRP A 72 -0.51 2.89 4.80
C TRP A 72 0.08 1.75 3.97
N LEU A 73 0.17 1.91 2.65
CA LEU A 73 0.79 0.92 1.77
C LEU A 73 2.27 0.68 2.13
N ALA A 74 3.03 1.75 2.41
CA ALA A 74 4.43 1.63 2.82
C ALA A 74 4.58 0.89 4.16
N ALA A 75 3.75 1.22 5.15
CA ALA A 75 3.75 0.56 6.45
C ALA A 75 3.38 -0.93 6.32
N THR A 76 2.36 -1.26 5.51
CA THR A 76 1.97 -2.65 5.26
C THR A 76 3.03 -3.41 4.50
N ALA A 77 3.62 -2.83 3.45
CA ALA A 77 4.72 -3.44 2.71
C ALA A 77 5.91 -3.74 3.64
N LEU A 78 6.29 -2.78 4.49
CA LEU A 78 7.36 -2.97 5.46
C LEU A 78 7.02 -4.07 6.48
N GLY A 79 5.81 -4.08 7.03
CA GLY A 79 5.35 -5.13 7.93
C GLY A 79 5.41 -6.51 7.27
N LEU A 80 4.82 -6.65 6.08
CA LEU A 80 4.85 -7.88 5.31
C LEU A 80 6.27 -8.33 5.00
N TYR A 81 7.18 -7.41 4.70
CA TYR A 81 8.57 -7.71 4.42
C TYR A 81 9.31 -8.21 5.67
N ILE A 82 9.12 -7.56 6.82
CA ILE A 82 9.69 -8.02 8.10
C ILE A 82 9.18 -9.43 8.45
N PHE A 83 7.87 -9.65 8.33
CA PHE A 83 7.24 -10.95 8.60
C PHE A 83 7.49 -12.01 7.53
N SER A 84 7.90 -11.61 6.32
CA SER A 84 8.31 -12.55 5.25
C SER A 84 9.57 -13.33 5.58
N GLY A 85 10.21 -13.01 6.72
CA GLY A 85 11.42 -13.64 7.17
C GLY A 85 12.56 -13.14 6.33
N HIS A 86 13.04 -11.93 6.63
CA HIS A 86 14.44 -11.62 6.36
C HIS A 86 15.29 -12.70 7.06
N GLN A 87 15.59 -13.79 6.34
CA GLN A 87 16.91 -14.39 6.35
C GLN A 87 17.85 -13.22 6.07
N LEU A 88 18.34 -12.60 7.14
CA LEU A 88 19.56 -11.81 7.10
C LEU A 88 20.66 -12.82 6.78
N ALA A 89 20.82 -13.17 5.51
CA ALA A 89 22.05 -13.73 5.01
C ALA A 89 23.07 -12.58 5.01
N VAL A 90 23.64 -12.34 6.19
CA VAL A 90 25.01 -11.81 6.34
C VAL A 90 25.94 -13.00 6.39
#